data_AF-A0A059U844-F1
#
_entry.id   AF-A0A059U844-F1
#
_cell.length_a   1.000
_cell.length_b   1.000
_cell.length_c   1.000
_cell.angle_alpha   90.00
_cell.angle_beta   90.00
_cell.angle_gamma   90.00
#
_symmetry.space_group_name_H-M   'P 1'
#
loop_
_entity.id
_entity.type
_entity.pdbx_description
1 polymer ?
#
loop_
_entity_poly.entity_id
_entity_poly.type
_entity_poly.pdbx_seq_one_letter_code
_entity_poly.pdbx_strand_id
1 'polypeptide(L)'
;KDSFFDAGLADLAINYEAKVSAKLQNNGHSVQASFLTGKSNISGGGLSSRFRAAQMHFHWGSENSRGSEHQVNGRKYPMEIHIVHYNAEKYPNASIAMKKA
;
A
#
# COMPACT_ATOMS: atom_id res chain seq x y z
N LYS A 1 -18.26 -6.77 14.10
CA LYS A 1 -17.69 -8.14 13.97
C LYS A 1 -18.13 -8.59 12.58
N ASP A 2 -17.47 -8.03 11.57
CA ASP A 2 -18.09 -7.86 10.24
C ASP A 2 -17.28 -8.53 9.13
N SER A 3 -16.20 -9.24 9.49
CA SER A 3 -15.48 -10.10 8.56
C SER A 3 -16.20 -11.43 8.39
N PHE A 4 -16.34 -11.86 7.14
CA PHE A 4 -16.76 -13.21 6.77
C PHE A 4 -15.63 -13.88 6.00
N PHE A 5 -15.56 -15.21 6.10
CA PHE A 5 -14.59 -15.99 5.35
C PHE A 5 -15.07 -16.18 3.91
N ASP A 6 -14.20 -15.91 2.95
CA ASP A 6 -14.43 -16.14 1.52
C ASP A 6 -13.35 -17.08 0.97
N ALA A 7 -13.75 -18.32 0.68
CA ALA A 7 -12.87 -19.34 0.11
C ALA A 7 -12.54 -19.11 -1.38
N GLY A 8 -13.27 -18.20 -2.05
CA GLY A 8 -13.05 -17.87 -3.46
C GLY A 8 -11.90 -16.89 -3.69
N LEU A 9 -11.38 -16.27 -2.63
CA LEU A 9 -10.19 -15.43 -2.72
C LEU A 9 -8.95 -16.29 -2.94
N ALA A 10 -8.35 -16.16 -4.11
CA ALA A 10 -7.01 -16.67 -4.36
C ALA A 10 -5.99 -15.99 -3.44
N ASP A 11 -4.84 -16.64 -3.21
CA ASP A 11 -3.75 -16.05 -2.43
C ASP A 11 -3.32 -14.69 -2.99
N LEU A 12 -2.98 -13.77 -2.09
CA LEU A 12 -2.37 -12.51 -2.48
C LEU A 12 -0.91 -12.78 -2.89
N ALA A 13 -0.63 -12.62 -4.18
CA ALA A 13 0.71 -12.72 -4.73
C ALA A 13 1.43 -11.37 -4.58
N ILE A 14 2.53 -11.36 -3.81
CA ILE A 14 3.37 -10.19 -3.60
C ILE A 14 4.72 -10.43 -4.29
N ASN A 15 5.00 -9.67 -5.35
CA ASN A 15 6.25 -9.77 -6.09
C ASN A 15 6.95 -8.42 -6.08
N TYR A 16 7.76 -8.20 -5.05
CA TYR A 16 8.57 -7.00 -4.90
C TYR A 16 10.02 -7.29 -5.27
N GLU A 17 10.58 -6.43 -6.11
CA GLU A 17 11.99 -6.52 -6.47
C GLU A 17 12.87 -6.17 -5.26
N ALA A 18 13.91 -6.97 -5.04
CA ALA A 18 14.84 -6.78 -3.93
C ALA A 18 15.64 -5.47 -4.04
N LYS A 19 15.75 -4.90 -5.25
CA LYS A 19 16.49 -3.66 -5.52
C LYS A 19 15.63 -2.72 -6.34
N VAL A 20 15.28 -1.59 -5.73
CA VAL A 20 14.59 -0.48 -6.37
C VAL A 20 15.22 0.84 -5.92
N SER A 21 15.26 1.82 -6.81
CA SER A 21 15.53 3.21 -6.47
C SER A 21 14.22 3.90 -6.07
N ALA A 22 14.26 4.66 -4.97
CA ALA A 22 13.15 5.47 -4.51
C ALA A 22 13.63 6.86 -4.10
N LYS A 23 12.78 7.87 -4.28
CA LYS A 23 12.97 9.20 -3.70
C LYS A 23 12.34 9.21 -2.32
N LEU A 24 13.14 9.37 -1.28
CA LEU A 24 12.67 9.59 0.08
C LEU A 24 12.43 11.08 0.31
N GLN A 25 11.30 11.41 0.93
CA GLN A 25 10.94 12.80 1.19
C GLN A 25 10.12 12.89 2.49
N ASN A 26 10.43 13.90 3.31
CA ASN A 26 9.49 14.43 4.29
C ASN A 26 8.54 15.39 3.54
N ASN A 27 7.26 15.07 3.47
CA ASN A 27 6.27 15.87 2.75
C ASN A 27 5.46 16.81 3.66
N GLY A 28 5.88 16.99 4.92
CA GLY A 28 5.17 17.76 5.94
C GLY A 28 4.14 16.96 6.74
N HIS A 29 3.79 15.75 6.30
CA HIS A 29 2.80 14.88 6.95
C HIS A 29 3.36 13.49 7.31
N SER A 30 4.24 12.94 6.48
CA SER A 30 4.87 11.63 6.66
C SER A 30 6.27 11.64 6.06
N VAL A 31 7.04 10.59 6.36
CA VAL A 31 8.12 10.13 5.48
C VAL A 31 7.50 9.28 4.36
N GLN A 32 7.79 9.64 3.12
CA GLN A 32 7.30 8.92 1.93
C GLN A 32 8.48 8.50 1.06
N ALA A 33 8.47 7.25 0.61
CA ALA A 33 9.36 6.76 -0.44
C ALA A 33 8.55 6.58 -1.73
N SER A 34 8.83 7.40 -2.74
CA SER A 34 8.24 7.27 -4.08
C SER A 34 9.15 6.41 -4.96
N PHE A 35 8.66 5.26 -5.43
CA PHE A 35 9.46 4.35 -6.26
C PHE A 35 9.69 4.95 -7.65
N LEU A 36 10.96 5.04 -8.05
CA LEU A 36 11.39 5.63 -9.33
C LEU A 36 11.69 4.55 -10.38
N THR A 37 11.98 3.34 -9.92
CA THR A 37 12.37 2.20 -10.74
C THR A 37 11.72 0.95 -10.17
N GLY A 38 11.80 -0.14 -10.93
CA GLY A 38 11.14 -1.38 -10.58
C GLY A 38 9.70 -1.44 -11.08
N LYS A 39 9.23 -2.66 -11.15
CA LYS A 39 7.90 -3.14 -11.51
C LYS A 39 7.42 -4.09 -10.42
N SER A 40 7.67 -3.77 -9.15
CA SER A 40 7.09 -4.44 -7.98
C SER A 40 5.57 -4.41 -8.07
N ASN A 41 4.92 -5.58 -8.10
CA ASN A 41 3.47 -5.68 -8.24
C ASN A 41 2.84 -6.59 -7.19
N ILE A 42 1.55 -6.37 -6.97
CA ILE A 42 0.64 -7.30 -6.31
C ILE A 42 -0.45 -7.76 -7.29
N SER A 43 -0.97 -8.96 -7.05
CA SER A 43 -2.13 -9.54 -7.77
C SER A 43 -2.75 -10.66 -6.92
N GLY A 44 -3.85 -11.27 -7.38
CA GLY A 44 -4.58 -12.24 -6.55
C GLY A 44 -5.35 -11.55 -5.43
N GLY A 45 -5.78 -12.26 -4.38
CA GLY A 45 -6.50 -11.67 -3.24
C GLY A 45 -7.80 -10.94 -3.61
N GLY A 46 -8.43 -11.30 -4.75
CA GLY A 46 -9.62 -10.62 -5.29
C GLY A 46 -9.33 -9.41 -6.21
N LEU A 47 -8.07 -9.08 -6.47
CA LEU A 47 -7.70 -8.01 -7.42
C LEU A 47 -7.94 -8.45 -8.87
N SER A 48 -8.54 -7.57 -9.66
CA SER A 48 -8.89 -7.84 -11.07
C SER A 48 -7.71 -7.77 -12.05
N SER A 49 -6.54 -7.31 -11.59
CA SER A 49 -5.39 -7.01 -12.45
C SER A 49 -4.10 -6.97 -11.61
N ARG A 50 -2.98 -6.68 -12.26
CA ARG A 50 -1.70 -6.39 -11.60
C ARG A 50 -1.61 -4.93 -11.19
N PHE A 51 -1.34 -4.71 -9.92
CA PHE A 51 -1.20 -3.39 -9.34
C PHE A 51 0.26 -3.12 -9.00
N ARG A 52 0.84 -2.07 -9.59
CA ARG A 52 2.25 -1.70 -9.41
C ARG A 52 2.42 -0.76 -8.23
N ALA A 53 3.42 -1.03 -7.39
CA ALA A 53 3.78 -0.16 -6.28
C ALA A 53 4.26 1.21 -6.81
N ALA A 54 3.68 2.29 -6.29
CA ALA A 54 4.02 3.67 -6.63
C ALA A 54 4.76 4.37 -5.51
N GLN A 55 4.32 4.16 -4.27
CA GLN A 55 4.94 4.75 -3.09
C GLN A 55 4.70 3.87 -1.86
N MET A 56 5.44 4.17 -0.80
CA MET A 56 5.09 3.76 0.56
C MET A 56 5.26 4.92 1.52
N HIS A 57 4.46 4.94 2.58
CA HIS A 57 4.53 5.92 3.66
C HIS A 57 4.04 5.31 4.97
N PHE A 58 4.22 6.04 6.07
CA PHE A 58 3.93 5.55 7.41
C PHE A 58 3.01 6.53 8.15
N HIS A 59 2.20 6.00 9.04
CA HIS A 59 1.44 6.75 10.03
C HIS A 59 1.89 6.31 11.40
N TRP A 60 2.18 7.24 12.30
CA TRP A 60 2.61 6.95 13.67
C TRP A 60 2.06 7.98 14.65
N GLY A 61 1.98 7.60 15.92
CA GLY A 61 1.50 8.45 17.00
C GLY A 61 2.64 9.07 17.80
N SER A 62 2.28 9.95 18.73
CA SER A 62 3.21 10.52 19.71
C SER A 62 3.64 9.52 20.81
N GLU A 63 2.97 8.37 20.91
CA GLU A 63 3.17 7.36 21.95
C GLU A 63 3.05 5.97 21.37
N ASN A 64 3.74 4.99 21.95
CA ASN A 64 3.67 3.59 21.51
C ASN A 64 2.30 2.92 21.68
N SER A 65 1.34 3.57 22.35
CA SER A 65 -0.01 3.06 22.55
C SER A 65 -0.93 3.26 21.32
N ARG A 66 -0.53 4.11 20.36
CA ARG A 66 -1.38 4.57 19.25
C ARG A 66 -0.56 5.03 18.04
N GLY A 67 -1.17 5.11 16.87
CA GLY A 67 -0.53 5.67 15.67
C GLY A 67 -1.04 5.09 14.35
N SER A 68 -1.52 3.84 14.36
CA SER A 68 -2.23 3.27 13.23
C SER A 68 -3.52 4.03 12.94
N GLU A 69 -3.88 4.12 11.67
CA GLU A 69 -5.16 4.65 11.21
C GLU A 69 -6.26 3.61 11.45
N HIS A 70 -6.01 2.38 10.99
CA HIS A 70 -6.89 1.24 11.21
C HIS A 70 -6.77 0.67 12.63
N GLN A 71 -7.81 -0.06 13.03
CA GLN A 71 -7.92 -0.70 14.34
C GLN A 71 -8.46 -2.11 14.17
N VAL A 72 -8.00 -3.04 15.00
CA VAL A 72 -8.53 -4.42 15.04
C VAL A 72 -9.22 -4.62 16.38
N ASN A 73 -10.53 -4.87 16.36
CA ASN A 73 -11.35 -5.00 17.57
C ASN A 73 -11.17 -3.82 18.55
N GLY A 74 -11.09 -2.59 18.03
CA GLY A 74 -10.89 -1.36 18.80
C GLY A 74 -9.46 -1.12 19.30
N ARG A 75 -8.51 -2.00 18.96
CA ARG A 75 -7.10 -1.83 19.32
C ARG A 75 -6.34 -1.08 18.21
N LYS A 76 -5.66 0.00 18.60
CA LYS A 76 -4.65 0.70 17.78
C LYS A 76 -3.28 0.07 17.93
N TYR A 77 -2.45 0.27 16.91
CA TYR A 77 -1.05 -0.13 16.88
C TYR A 77 -0.15 1.12 16.85
N PRO A 78 1.15 1.01 17.21
CA PRO A 78 2.05 2.16 17.30
C PRO A 78 2.28 2.87 15.96
N MET A 79 2.21 2.12 14.86
CA MET A 79 2.49 2.59 13.51
C MET A 79 1.73 1.75 12.49
N GLU A 80 1.42 2.34 11.35
CA GLU A 80 0.87 1.67 10.17
C GLU A 80 1.68 2.04 8.93
N ILE A 81 1.91 1.07 8.05
CA ILE A 81 2.55 1.29 6.76
C ILE A 81 1.52 1.17 5.65
N HIS A 82 1.50 2.14 4.75
CA HIS A 82 0.76 2.07 3.50
C HIS A 82 1.74 1.87 2.37
N ILE A 83 1.56 0.80 1.59
CA ILE A 83 2.21 0.62 0.30
C ILE A 83 1.12 0.82 -0.75
N VAL A 84 1.22 1.91 -1.51
CA VAL A 84 0.18 2.31 -2.46
C VAL A 84 0.53 1.81 -3.83
N HIS A 85 -0.43 1.15 -4.47
CA HIS A 85 -0.31 0.60 -5.81
C HIS A 85 -1.34 1.23 -6.75
N TYR A 86 -1.08 1.15 -8.05
CA TYR A 86 -2.02 1.55 -9.09
C TYR A 86 -2.20 0.43 -10.12
N ASN A 87 -3.37 0.34 -10.74
CA ASN A 87 -3.61 -0.65 -11.81
C ASN A 87 -2.73 -0.29 -13.03
N ALA A 88 -1.64 -1.03 -13.20
CA ALA A 88 -0.62 -0.74 -14.20
C ALA A 88 -0.95 -1.33 -15.57
N GLU A 89 -1.95 -2.20 -15.66
CA GLU A 89 -2.47 -2.68 -16.94
C GLU A 89 -3.44 -1.69 -17.56
N LYS A 90 -4.19 -0.94 -16.74
CA LYS A 90 -5.18 0.04 -17.19
C LYS A 90 -4.63 1.46 -17.33
N TYR A 91 -3.66 1.85 -16.50
CA TYR A 91 -3.16 3.23 -16.45
C TYR A 91 -1.64 3.29 -16.58
N PRO A 92 -1.10 4.30 -17.28
CA PRO A 92 0.34 4.41 -17.51
C PRO A 92 1.11 4.80 -16.23
N ASN A 93 0.48 5.49 -15.28
CA ASN A 93 1.09 5.88 -14.02
C ASN A 93 0.04 6.16 -12.93
N ALA A 94 0.50 6.22 -11.68
CA ALA A 94 -0.33 6.46 -10.51
C ALA A 94 -1.08 7.80 -10.53
N SER A 95 -0.49 8.86 -11.11
CA SER A 95 -1.13 10.18 -11.20
C SER A 95 -2.38 10.14 -12.08
N ILE A 96 -2.34 9.39 -13.18
CA ILE A 96 -3.52 9.18 -14.04
C ILE A 96 -4.53 8.24 -13.37
N ALA A 97 -4.08 7.17 -12.71
CA ALA A 97 -4.96 6.23 -12.02
C ALA A 97 -5.77 6.90 -10.91
N MET A 98 -5.13 7.77 -10.12
CA MET A 98 -5.76 8.50 -9.00
C MET A 98 -6.95 9.37 -9.46
N LYS A 99 -6.90 9.91 -10.67
CA LYS A 99 -7.97 10.75 -11.23
C LYS A 99 -9.17 9.95 -11.76
N LYS A 100 -9.12 8.62 -11.66
CA LYS A 100 -10.13 7.69 -12.17
C LYS A 100 -10.74 6.82 -11.08
N ALA A 101 -10.32 7.03 -9.83
CA ALA A 101 -10.96 6.47 -8.64
C ALA A 101 -12.27 7.21 -8.35
#